data_AF-G8ZUP8-F1
#
_entry.id   AF-G8ZUP8-F1
#
_cell.length_a   1.000
_cell.length_b   1.000
_cell.length_c   1.000
_cell.angle_alpha   90.00
_cell.angle_beta   90.00
_cell.angle_gamma   90.00
#
_symmetry.space_group_name_H-M   'P 1'
#
loop_
_entity.id
_entity.type
_entity.pdbx_description
1 polymer ?
#
loop_
_entity_poly.entity_id
_entity_poly.type
_entity_poly.pdbx_seq_one_letter_code
_entity_poly.pdbx_strand_id
1 'polypeptide(L)'
;MATDAYDLNEAYRQTQSQIYNLQETILNSAKHSGSADERSARDLQMVADREPQTTEVRSTQVLEYVLNKYGSAPRESLGTLMYHAYKTGSFENNDDEKRLLDDPFAVSMPRPFLPALSEDSINKLITIRVFYEDLRDSFNHSNAPRARNNEIWGCQVYTDDSEPLLVLRHCGLSLADFNGTSRTPANLDNQDFVQGAVPPDNAPFDLEMDLLILPRLEQYASVEQYGVLSRSWGVDAPTPHDGLSYGIYEIRIATRDTSTRNIDQSDQQQITLKW
;
A
#
# COMPACT_ATOMS: atom_id res chain seq x y z
N MET A 1 60.82 32.77 18.71
CA MET A 1 59.48 32.94 19.31
C MET A 1 58.90 34.24 18.78
N ALA A 2 57.99 34.16 17.82
CA ALA A 2 57.17 35.27 17.35
C ALA A 2 55.79 34.68 17.05
N THR A 3 54.78 35.28 17.67
CA THR A 3 53.41 34.80 17.83
C THR A 3 52.58 35.06 16.58
N ASP A 4 51.93 34.02 16.05
CA ASP A 4 50.86 34.13 15.05
C ASP A 4 49.70 34.95 15.63
N ALA A 5 49.62 36.21 15.23
CA ALA A 5 48.42 37.00 15.42
C ALA A 5 47.41 36.55 14.34
N TYR A 6 46.56 35.60 14.70
CA TYR A 6 45.40 35.19 13.93
C TYR A 6 44.59 36.44 13.57
N ASP A 7 44.58 36.84 12.30
CA ASP A 7 43.93 38.07 11.85
C ASP A 7 42.41 37.90 11.89
N LEU A 8 41.83 38.19 13.06
CA LEU A 8 40.38 38.21 13.31
C LEU A 8 39.62 39.04 12.27
N ASN A 9 40.27 40.02 11.60
CA ASN A 9 39.62 40.78 10.53
C ASN A 9 39.43 39.98 9.25
N GLU A 10 40.28 39.00 8.96
CA GLU A 10 40.14 38.17 7.76
C GLU A 10 38.95 37.21 7.91
N ALA A 11 38.86 36.51 9.04
CA ALA A 11 37.72 35.65 9.37
C ALA A 11 36.40 36.44 9.41
N TYR A 12 36.43 37.66 9.95
CA TYR A 12 35.26 38.55 9.96
C TYR A 12 34.85 38.98 8.54
N ARG A 13 35.81 39.34 7.67
CA ARG A 13 35.54 39.71 6.28
C ARG A 13 35.00 38.53 5.45
N GLN A 14 35.50 37.33 5.67
CA GLN A 14 35.00 36.11 5.02
C GLN A 14 33.57 35.77 5.47
N THR A 15 33.27 35.92 6.76
CA THR A 15 31.93 35.67 7.28
C THR A 15 30.94 36.71 6.75
N GLN A 16 31.34 37.98 6.70
CA GLN A 16 30.52 39.05 6.11
C GLN A 16 30.24 38.82 4.62
N SER A 17 31.24 38.41 3.83
CA SER A 17 31.02 38.14 2.39
C SER A 17 30.07 36.95 2.17
N GLN A 18 30.14 35.91 3.01
CA GLN A 18 29.20 34.79 2.96
C GLN A 18 27.77 35.22 3.29
N ILE A 19 27.59 36.09 4.29
CA ILE A 19 26.27 36.63 4.66
C ILE A 19 25.68 37.45 3.51
N TYR A 20 26.47 38.30 2.86
CA TYR A 20 26.00 39.08 1.70
C TYR A 20 25.62 38.18 0.52
N ASN A 21 26.40 37.14 0.23
CA ASN A 21 26.09 36.19 -0.84
C ASN A 21 24.79 35.41 -0.57
N LEU A 22 24.56 35.02 0.69
CA LEU A 22 23.30 34.39 1.11
C LEU A 22 22.11 35.34 0.95
N GLN A 23 22.27 36.61 1.35
CA GLN A 23 21.22 37.62 1.21
C GLN A 23 20.89 37.89 -0.27
N GLU A 24 21.88 37.98 -1.16
CA GLU A 24 21.62 38.10 -2.60
C GLU A 24 20.92 36.87 -3.16
N THR A 25 21.32 35.66 -2.75
CA THR A 25 20.68 34.42 -3.18
C THR A 25 19.21 34.39 -2.77
N ILE A 26 18.90 34.78 -1.52
CA ILE A 26 17.53 34.86 -1.01
C ILE A 26 16.74 35.95 -1.74
N LEU A 27 17.32 37.15 -1.94
CA LEU A 27 16.69 38.25 -2.68
C LEU A 27 16.41 37.87 -4.14
N ASN A 28 17.31 37.15 -4.80
CA ASN A 28 17.13 36.68 -6.17
C ASN A 28 16.09 35.54 -6.24
N SER A 29 16.05 34.66 -5.24
CA SER A 29 14.99 33.63 -5.13
C SER A 29 13.60 34.26 -4.92
N ALA A 30 13.50 35.31 -4.09
CA ALA A 30 12.26 36.03 -3.81
C ALA A 30 11.81 36.92 -4.99
N LYS A 31 12.74 37.46 -5.77
CA LYS A 31 12.41 38.15 -7.03
C LYS A 31 11.92 37.17 -8.09
N HIS A 32 12.43 35.93 -8.12
CA HIS A 32 11.92 34.89 -9.01
C HIS A 32 10.55 34.34 -8.59
N SER A 33 10.20 34.34 -7.29
CA SER A 33 8.84 33.99 -6.86
C SER A 33 7.75 34.97 -7.32
N GLY A 34 8.08 36.24 -7.61
CA GLY A 34 7.14 37.21 -8.19
C GLY A 34 6.79 36.96 -9.67
N SER A 35 7.55 36.10 -10.35
CA SER A 35 7.30 35.66 -11.73
C SER A 35 6.83 34.19 -11.82
N ALA A 36 6.69 33.53 -10.66
CA ALA A 36 6.19 32.17 -10.54
C ALA A 36 4.66 32.10 -10.65
N ASP A 37 3.92 33.20 -10.40
CA ASP A 37 2.46 33.22 -10.54
C ASP A 37 1.99 33.08 -12.01
N GLU A 38 2.69 33.68 -12.97
CA GLU A 38 2.33 33.54 -14.39
C GLU A 38 2.76 32.19 -14.99
N ARG A 39 3.84 31.59 -14.46
CA ARG A 39 4.26 30.23 -14.85
C ARG A 39 3.38 29.15 -14.20
N SER A 40 3.04 29.32 -12.93
CA SER A 40 2.10 28.46 -12.21
C SER A 40 0.72 28.46 -12.86
N ALA A 41 0.21 29.63 -13.27
CA ALA A 41 -1.07 29.71 -14.00
C ALA A 41 -1.01 29.03 -15.38
N ARG A 42 0.11 29.14 -16.12
CA ARG A 42 0.29 28.44 -17.40
C ARG A 42 0.51 26.94 -17.25
N ASP A 43 1.20 26.50 -16.21
CA ASP A 43 1.41 25.09 -15.90
C ASP A 43 0.10 24.45 -15.40
N LEU A 44 -0.70 25.16 -14.60
CA LEU A 44 -2.06 24.74 -14.22
C LEU A 44 -3.01 24.66 -15.43
N GLN A 45 -2.89 25.60 -16.40
CA GLN A 45 -3.65 25.55 -17.65
C GLN A 45 -3.21 24.37 -18.54
N MET A 46 -1.90 24.08 -18.62
CA MET A 46 -1.36 22.93 -19.37
C MET A 46 -1.73 21.57 -18.76
N VAL A 47 -1.91 21.49 -17.43
CA VAL A 47 -2.39 20.28 -16.74
C VAL A 47 -3.91 20.11 -16.94
N ALA A 48 -4.67 21.21 -16.99
CA ALA A 48 -6.10 21.18 -17.25
C ALA A 48 -6.47 20.79 -18.71
N ASP A 49 -5.59 21.07 -19.67
CA ASP A 49 -5.79 20.76 -21.11
C ASP A 49 -5.25 19.38 -21.54
N ARG A 50 -4.61 18.61 -20.64
CA ARG A 50 -4.29 17.20 -20.92
C ARG A 50 -5.53 16.37 -20.71
N GLU A 51 -6.12 15.88 -21.80
CA GLU A 51 -7.05 14.76 -21.69
C GLU A 51 -6.37 13.64 -20.87
N PRO A 52 -7.07 13.06 -19.88
CA PRO A 52 -6.49 11.99 -19.07
C PRO A 52 -6.05 10.87 -20.01
N GLN A 53 -4.75 10.68 -20.14
CA GLN A 53 -4.22 9.50 -20.79
C GLN A 53 -4.64 8.31 -19.94
N THR A 54 -5.69 7.63 -20.39
CA THR A 54 -6.16 6.40 -19.78
C THR A 54 -5.15 5.32 -20.12
N THR A 55 -4.18 5.12 -19.24
CA THR A 55 -3.25 3.99 -19.33
C THR A 55 -4.05 2.72 -19.06
N GLU A 56 -4.41 2.00 -20.12
CA GLU A 56 -5.03 0.69 -19.99
C GLU A 56 -3.96 -0.33 -19.60
N VAL A 57 -4.05 -0.86 -18.38
CA VAL A 57 -3.19 -1.93 -17.88
C VAL A 57 -3.93 -3.26 -17.97
N ARG A 58 -3.27 -4.30 -18.49
CA ARG A 58 -3.81 -5.66 -18.56
C ARG A 58 -2.78 -6.68 -18.08
N SER A 59 -3.11 -7.37 -17.00
CA SER A 59 -2.27 -8.40 -16.36
C SER A 59 -2.43 -9.81 -16.95
N THR A 60 -3.33 -10.00 -17.92
CA THR A 60 -3.68 -11.31 -18.50
C THR A 60 -2.46 -12.13 -18.95
N GLN A 61 -1.49 -11.51 -19.62
CA GLN A 61 -0.30 -12.21 -20.11
C GLN A 61 0.57 -12.76 -18.97
N VAL A 62 0.69 -12.01 -17.86
CA VAL A 62 1.44 -12.45 -16.68
C VAL A 62 0.74 -13.65 -16.04
N LEU A 63 -0.58 -13.56 -15.90
CA LEU A 63 -1.37 -14.63 -15.28
C LEU A 63 -1.39 -15.91 -16.14
N GLU A 64 -1.51 -15.78 -17.47
CA GLU A 64 -1.42 -16.90 -18.41
C GLU A 64 -0.02 -17.55 -18.37
N TYR A 65 1.04 -16.75 -18.31
CA TYR A 65 2.40 -17.27 -18.12
C TYR A 65 2.52 -18.09 -16.85
N VAL A 66 2.00 -17.59 -15.72
CA VAL A 66 2.04 -18.28 -14.43
C VAL A 66 1.25 -19.58 -14.48
N LEU A 67 0.05 -19.56 -15.06
CA LEU A 67 -0.77 -20.76 -15.23
C LEU A 67 -0.07 -21.81 -16.09
N ASN A 68 0.54 -21.41 -17.20
CA ASN A 68 1.25 -22.32 -18.10
C ASN A 68 2.51 -22.93 -17.45
N LYS A 69 3.24 -22.14 -16.65
CA LYS A 69 4.51 -22.58 -16.05
C LYS A 69 4.33 -23.34 -14.73
N TYR A 70 3.36 -22.93 -13.91
CA TYR A 70 3.18 -23.43 -12.53
C TYR A 70 1.82 -24.09 -12.28
N GLY A 71 0.87 -24.00 -13.21
CA GLY A 71 -0.51 -24.46 -13.04
C GLY A 71 -0.76 -25.96 -13.25
N SER A 72 0.29 -26.80 -13.24
CA SER A 72 0.15 -28.25 -13.39
C SER A 72 -0.50 -28.92 -12.16
N ALA A 73 -0.51 -28.24 -11.01
CA ALA A 73 -1.16 -28.68 -9.78
C ALA A 73 -2.21 -27.65 -9.33
N PRO A 74 -3.22 -28.07 -8.56
CA PRO A 74 -4.11 -27.13 -7.87
C PRO A 74 -3.31 -26.12 -7.04
N ARG A 75 -3.80 -24.87 -6.96
CA ARG A 75 -3.16 -23.84 -6.16
C ARG A 75 -3.15 -24.25 -4.69
N GLU A 76 -1.97 -24.30 -4.11
CA GLU A 76 -1.78 -24.57 -2.69
C GLU A 76 -2.04 -23.29 -1.87
N SER A 77 -2.59 -23.43 -0.67
CA SER A 77 -2.64 -22.34 0.30
C SER A 77 -1.36 -22.35 1.14
N LEU A 78 -0.66 -21.21 1.21
CA LEU A 78 0.48 -20.99 2.08
C LEU A 78 0.07 -20.76 3.54
N GLY A 79 -1.21 -20.51 3.79
CA GLY A 79 -1.76 -20.25 5.11
C GLY A 79 -2.46 -18.90 5.21
N THR A 80 -2.71 -18.50 6.44
CA THR A 80 -3.53 -17.32 6.76
C THR A 80 -2.73 -16.32 7.59
N LEU A 81 -2.79 -15.05 7.20
CA LEU A 81 -2.19 -13.93 7.90
C LEU A 81 -3.27 -13.06 8.56
N MET A 82 -2.99 -12.63 9.77
CA MET A 82 -3.76 -11.58 10.44
C MET A 82 -3.27 -10.20 10.03
N TYR A 83 -4.17 -9.40 9.47
CA TYR A 83 -3.84 -8.03 9.10
C TYR A 83 -3.47 -7.21 10.34
N HIS A 84 -2.44 -6.38 10.20
CA HIS A 84 -2.10 -5.36 11.18
C HIS A 84 -1.34 -4.23 10.50
N ALA A 85 -1.74 -2.99 10.78
CA ALA A 85 -1.22 -1.80 10.11
C ALA A 85 0.30 -1.56 10.32
N TYR A 86 0.85 -2.05 11.44
CA TYR A 86 2.25 -1.84 11.84
C TYR A 86 3.13 -3.10 11.83
N LYS A 87 2.53 -4.29 11.72
CA LYS A 87 3.28 -5.55 11.84
C LYS A 87 3.40 -6.18 10.45
N THR A 88 4.48 -6.93 10.24
CA THR A 88 4.56 -7.91 9.16
C THR A 88 3.71 -9.11 9.57
N GLY A 89 2.92 -9.66 8.65
CA GLY A 89 2.14 -10.86 8.87
C GLY A 89 3.05 -12.06 9.12
N SER A 90 2.57 -12.99 9.95
CA SER A 90 3.26 -14.24 10.25
C SER A 90 2.31 -15.42 10.03
N PHE A 91 2.80 -16.48 9.38
CA PHE A 91 2.07 -17.74 9.19
C PHE A 91 2.00 -18.58 10.47
N GLU A 92 2.92 -18.35 11.40
CA GLU A 92 2.92 -18.95 12.73
C GLU A 92 2.49 -17.90 13.77
N ASN A 93 1.88 -18.33 14.87
CA ASN A 93 1.65 -17.48 16.06
C ASN A 93 2.99 -17.21 16.77
N ASN A 94 3.91 -16.53 16.10
CA ASN A 94 5.10 -16.00 16.73
C ASN A 94 4.77 -14.62 17.30
N ASP A 95 4.56 -14.59 18.61
CA ASP A 95 4.48 -13.37 19.42
C ASP A 95 5.86 -12.67 19.49
N ASP A 96 6.47 -12.40 18.34
CA ASP A 96 7.61 -11.49 18.20
C ASP A 96 7.12 -10.03 18.32
N GLU A 97 6.30 -9.75 19.34
CA GLU A 97 5.76 -8.43 19.68
C GLU A 97 6.87 -7.42 20.05
N LYS A 98 8.07 -7.90 20.35
CA LYS A 98 9.13 -7.10 20.97
C LYS A 98 9.90 -6.18 20.01
N ARG A 99 9.64 -6.20 18.69
CA ARG A 99 10.41 -5.38 17.73
C ARG A 99 9.82 -4.01 17.40
N LEU A 100 8.59 -3.70 17.82
CA LEU A 100 7.94 -2.43 17.48
C LEU A 100 8.18 -1.29 18.49
N LEU A 101 8.51 -1.61 19.74
CA LEU A 101 8.51 -0.60 20.81
C LEU A 101 9.73 0.33 20.81
N ASP A 102 10.82 -0.02 20.12
CA ASP A 102 12.10 0.70 20.21
C ASP A 102 12.58 1.35 18.90
N ASP A 103 11.85 1.21 17.78
CA ASP A 103 12.23 1.82 16.50
C ASP A 103 11.27 2.96 16.10
N PRO A 104 11.65 4.24 16.35
CA PRO A 104 10.83 5.38 15.97
C PRO A 104 10.63 5.50 14.45
N PHE A 105 11.50 4.90 13.62
CA PHE A 105 11.32 4.84 12.17
C PHE A 105 10.28 3.81 11.75
N ALA A 106 10.07 2.74 12.53
CA ALA A 106 9.05 1.73 12.23
C ALA A 106 7.61 2.28 12.32
N VAL A 107 7.40 3.40 13.01
CA VAL A 107 6.10 4.08 13.08
C VAL A 107 5.83 4.92 11.84
N SER A 108 6.87 5.52 11.24
CA SER A 108 6.74 6.36 10.05
C SER A 108 6.87 5.56 8.76
N MET A 109 7.75 4.56 8.72
CA MET A 109 7.95 3.63 7.61
C MET A 109 7.98 2.19 8.17
N PRO A 110 6.81 1.57 8.39
CA PRO A 110 6.75 0.20 8.86
C PRO A 110 7.34 -0.74 7.80
N ARG A 111 7.77 -1.93 8.24
CA ARG A 111 8.15 -3.00 7.31
C ARG A 111 6.96 -3.39 6.42
N PRO A 112 7.18 -3.98 5.23
CA PRO A 112 6.09 -4.54 4.43
C PRO A 112 5.17 -5.46 5.24
N PHE A 113 3.88 -5.48 4.87
CA PHE A 113 2.93 -6.38 5.53
C PHE A 113 3.24 -7.83 5.20
N LEU A 114 3.48 -8.15 3.93
CA LEU A 114 3.80 -9.52 3.54
C LEU A 114 5.18 -9.91 4.10
N PRO A 115 5.32 -11.13 4.66
CA PRO A 115 6.64 -11.65 5.00
C PRO A 115 7.46 -11.85 3.73
N ALA A 116 8.78 -11.96 3.86
CA ALA A 116 9.63 -12.31 2.73
C ALA A 116 9.22 -13.69 2.17
N LEU A 117 8.88 -13.74 0.90
CA LEU A 117 8.46 -14.96 0.20
C LEU A 117 9.56 -15.46 -0.72
N SER A 118 9.73 -16.78 -0.82
CA SER A 118 10.62 -17.41 -1.79
C SER A 118 9.90 -17.69 -3.12
N GLU A 119 10.66 -17.92 -4.20
CA GLU A 119 10.09 -18.27 -5.51
C GLU A 119 9.19 -19.52 -5.49
N ASP A 120 9.38 -20.43 -4.52
CA ASP A 120 8.50 -21.59 -4.30
C ASP A 120 7.07 -21.20 -3.88
N SER A 121 6.85 -19.93 -3.54
CA SER A 121 5.54 -19.36 -3.22
C SER A 121 4.73 -18.99 -4.46
N ILE A 122 5.35 -18.94 -5.64
CA ILE A 122 4.68 -18.53 -6.89
C ILE A 122 3.53 -19.50 -7.22
N ASN A 123 2.41 -18.94 -7.69
CA ASN A 123 1.16 -19.64 -8.00
C ASN A 123 0.48 -20.28 -6.77
N LYS A 124 0.79 -19.79 -5.57
CA LYS A 124 0.10 -20.17 -4.32
C LYS A 124 -0.72 -19.00 -3.77
N LEU A 125 -1.62 -19.33 -2.86
CA LEU A 125 -2.54 -18.38 -2.24
C LEU A 125 -2.12 -18.06 -0.79
N ILE A 126 -2.17 -16.79 -0.42
CA ILE A 126 -2.13 -16.33 0.97
C ILE A 126 -3.48 -15.74 1.32
N THR A 127 -4.12 -16.23 2.37
CA THR A 127 -5.34 -15.62 2.89
C THR A 127 -5.00 -14.54 3.90
N ILE A 128 -5.49 -13.32 3.73
CA ILE A 128 -5.41 -12.26 4.73
C ILE A 128 -6.80 -12.07 5.30
N ARG A 129 -6.96 -12.20 6.62
CA ARG A 129 -8.20 -11.78 7.28
C ARG A 129 -8.01 -10.41 7.93
N VAL A 130 -9.05 -9.60 7.80
CA VAL A 130 -9.06 -8.18 8.13
C VAL A 130 -10.31 -7.90 8.93
N PHE A 131 -10.15 -7.27 10.08
CA PHE A 131 -11.27 -6.85 10.89
C PHE A 131 -11.86 -5.52 10.39
N TYR A 132 -13.15 -5.31 10.62
CA TYR A 132 -13.85 -4.07 10.27
C TYR A 132 -13.10 -2.79 10.71
N GLU A 133 -12.52 -2.82 11.90
CA GLU A 133 -11.80 -1.69 12.49
C GLU A 133 -10.58 -1.31 11.65
N ASP A 134 -9.79 -2.30 11.21
CA ASP A 134 -8.62 -2.08 10.36
C ASP A 134 -9.02 -1.55 8.96
N LEU A 135 -10.10 -2.07 8.38
CA LEU A 135 -10.65 -1.56 7.12
C LEU A 135 -11.01 -0.09 7.24
N ARG A 136 -11.78 0.26 8.28
CA ARG A 136 -12.21 1.64 8.53
C ARG A 136 -11.00 2.56 8.75
N ASP A 137 -10.02 2.12 9.53
CA ASP A 137 -8.87 2.93 9.87
C ASP A 137 -7.96 3.16 8.66
N SER A 138 -7.81 2.16 7.79
CA SER A 138 -7.07 2.25 6.53
C SER A 138 -7.77 3.16 5.51
N PHE A 139 -9.08 2.98 5.30
CA PHE A 139 -9.85 3.79 4.33
C PHE A 139 -9.95 5.26 4.75
N ASN A 140 -9.91 5.55 6.05
CA ASN A 140 -9.88 6.92 6.59
C ASN A 140 -8.46 7.47 6.81
N HIS A 141 -7.40 6.71 6.48
CA HIS A 141 -5.99 7.05 6.72
C HIS A 141 -5.66 7.44 8.18
N SER A 142 -6.44 6.96 9.14
CA SER A 142 -6.42 7.44 10.53
C SER A 142 -5.51 6.66 11.47
N ASN A 143 -5.04 5.47 11.07
CA ASN A 143 -4.08 4.65 11.82
C ASN A 143 -3.35 3.62 10.94
N ALA A 144 -3.14 3.94 9.67
CA ALA A 144 -2.54 3.05 8.67
C ALA A 144 -1.33 3.73 8.01
N PRO A 145 -0.12 3.59 8.58
CA PRO A 145 1.08 4.29 8.08
C PRO A 145 1.38 3.98 6.61
N ARG A 146 1.29 2.71 6.20
CA ARG A 146 1.50 2.29 4.81
C ARG A 146 0.51 2.94 3.84
N ALA A 147 -0.77 3.00 4.23
CA ALA A 147 -1.81 3.68 3.46
C ALA A 147 -1.57 5.20 3.39
N ARG A 148 -1.13 5.83 4.48
CA ARG A 148 -0.79 7.26 4.53
C ARG A 148 0.43 7.59 3.66
N ASN A 149 1.42 6.70 3.63
CA ASN A 149 2.63 6.85 2.83
C ASN A 149 2.42 6.52 1.34
N ASN A 150 1.20 6.12 0.95
CA ASN A 150 0.86 5.64 -0.38
C ASN A 150 1.80 4.50 -0.83
N GLU A 151 2.00 3.52 0.05
CA GLU A 151 2.82 2.32 -0.21
C GLU A 151 2.04 1.32 -1.08
N ILE A 152 1.88 1.67 -2.35
CA ILE A 152 1.26 0.85 -3.40
C ILE A 152 2.03 1.06 -4.69
N TRP A 153 2.49 -0.02 -5.30
CA TRP A 153 3.24 0.00 -6.56
C TRP A 153 2.63 -0.98 -7.55
N GLY A 154 2.31 -0.48 -8.75
CA GLY A 154 1.69 -1.28 -9.80
C GLY A 154 0.16 -1.13 -9.90
N CYS A 155 -0.42 -1.95 -10.77
CA CYS A 155 -1.84 -1.96 -11.07
C CYS A 155 -2.21 -3.35 -11.57
N GLN A 156 -3.26 -3.96 -11.00
CA GLN A 156 -3.68 -5.36 -11.15
C GLN A 156 -2.67 -6.41 -10.64
N VAL A 157 -1.38 -6.18 -10.85
CA VAL A 157 -0.24 -6.88 -10.24
C VAL A 157 0.57 -5.84 -9.48
N TYR A 158 0.81 -6.12 -8.21
CA TYR A 158 1.44 -5.22 -7.26
C TYR A 158 2.72 -5.84 -6.70
N THR A 159 3.66 -5.02 -6.27
CA THR A 159 4.85 -5.49 -5.52
C THR A 159 4.42 -6.11 -4.18
N ASP A 160 5.20 -7.04 -3.62
CA ASP A 160 4.97 -7.54 -2.25
C ASP A 160 5.16 -6.48 -1.15
N ASP A 161 5.85 -5.38 -1.46
CA ASP A 161 5.90 -4.16 -0.64
C ASP A 161 4.55 -3.42 -0.52
N SER A 162 3.60 -3.67 -1.43
CA SER A 162 2.34 -2.91 -1.49
C SER A 162 1.38 -3.26 -0.34
N GLU A 163 0.73 -2.25 0.22
CA GLU A 163 -0.23 -2.36 1.31
C GLU A 163 -1.54 -3.03 0.86
N PRO A 164 -1.94 -4.18 1.43
CA PRO A 164 -3.08 -4.95 0.92
C PRO A 164 -4.44 -4.22 0.95
N LEU A 165 -4.72 -3.38 1.96
CA LEU A 165 -6.00 -2.67 2.03
C LEU A 165 -6.07 -1.52 1.01
N LEU A 166 -4.94 -0.88 0.73
CA LEU A 166 -4.80 0.14 -0.31
C LEU A 166 -4.92 -0.50 -1.69
N VAL A 167 -4.36 -1.70 -1.88
CA VAL A 167 -4.57 -2.51 -3.08
C VAL A 167 -6.04 -2.93 -3.25
N LEU A 168 -6.73 -3.36 -2.19
CA LEU A 168 -8.17 -3.63 -2.24
C LEU A 168 -8.98 -2.42 -2.69
N ARG A 169 -8.69 -1.24 -2.13
CA ARG A 169 -9.33 0.02 -2.53
C ARG A 169 -9.00 0.39 -3.98
N HIS A 170 -7.75 0.24 -4.38
CA HIS A 170 -7.30 0.49 -5.76
C HIS A 170 -7.96 -0.47 -6.77
N CYS A 171 -8.28 -1.70 -6.36
CA CYS A 171 -9.09 -2.64 -7.14
C CYS A 171 -10.60 -2.35 -7.10
N GLY A 172 -11.05 -1.36 -6.33
CA GLY A 172 -12.42 -0.88 -6.33
C GLY A 172 -13.31 -1.46 -5.23
N LEU A 173 -12.76 -2.04 -4.17
CA LEU A 173 -13.56 -2.30 -2.97
C LEU A 173 -13.88 -0.98 -2.25
N SER A 174 -15.16 -0.77 -1.91
CA SER A 174 -15.62 0.41 -1.14
C SER A 174 -16.44 0.00 0.07
N LEU A 175 -16.37 0.79 1.15
CA LEU A 175 -17.22 0.63 2.33
C LEU A 175 -18.62 1.24 2.16
N ALA A 176 -18.83 2.07 1.14
CA ALA A 176 -20.04 2.88 0.93
C ALA A 176 -20.71 2.61 -0.43
N ASP A 177 -20.84 1.33 -0.78
CA ASP A 177 -21.62 0.80 -1.93
C ASP A 177 -21.09 0.99 -3.35
N PHE A 178 -20.04 1.78 -3.58
CA PHE A 178 -19.41 1.89 -4.91
C PHE A 178 -18.36 0.79 -5.12
N ASN A 179 -18.79 -0.39 -5.54
CA ASN A 179 -17.87 -1.48 -5.87
C ASN A 179 -17.43 -1.42 -7.35
N GLY A 180 -16.15 -1.72 -7.58
CA GLY A 180 -15.58 -1.95 -8.90
C GLY A 180 -16.08 -3.25 -9.54
N THR A 181 -15.84 -3.40 -10.84
CA THR A 181 -16.25 -4.58 -11.63
C THR A 181 -15.10 -5.55 -11.92
N SER A 182 -13.92 -5.31 -11.35
CA SER A 182 -12.71 -6.11 -11.55
C SER A 182 -11.88 -6.12 -10.26
N ARG A 183 -12.52 -6.42 -9.13
CA ARG A 183 -11.89 -6.34 -7.79
C ARG A 183 -10.86 -7.43 -7.53
N THR A 184 -10.87 -8.49 -8.31
CA THR A 184 -9.96 -9.64 -8.18
C THR A 184 -9.20 -9.89 -9.49
N PRO A 185 -8.40 -8.91 -9.96
CA PRO A 185 -7.83 -8.96 -11.30
C PRO A 185 -6.84 -10.12 -11.52
N ALA A 186 -6.30 -10.73 -10.45
CA ALA A 186 -5.41 -11.88 -10.56
C ALA A 186 -6.16 -13.21 -10.79
N ASN A 187 -7.49 -13.20 -10.75
CA ASN A 187 -8.32 -14.34 -11.05
C ASN A 187 -8.76 -14.30 -12.52
N LEU A 188 -8.09 -15.11 -13.35
CA LEU A 188 -8.37 -15.20 -14.78
C LEU A 188 -9.78 -15.69 -15.10
N ASP A 189 -10.34 -16.56 -14.26
CA ASP A 189 -11.64 -17.17 -14.49
C ASP A 189 -12.78 -16.22 -14.11
N ASN A 190 -12.58 -15.42 -13.06
CA ASN A 190 -13.52 -14.41 -12.61
C ASN A 190 -12.79 -13.22 -11.98
N GLN A 191 -12.64 -12.14 -12.75
CA GLN A 191 -11.94 -10.93 -12.29
C GLN A 191 -12.72 -10.11 -11.25
N ASP A 192 -13.93 -10.52 -10.88
CA ASP A 192 -14.71 -9.90 -9.81
C ASP A 192 -15.27 -10.95 -8.84
N PHE A 193 -14.41 -11.89 -8.44
CA PHE A 193 -14.76 -12.99 -7.55
C PHE A 193 -14.90 -12.53 -6.10
N VAL A 194 -16.06 -11.95 -5.81
CA VAL A 194 -16.43 -11.45 -4.49
C VAL A 194 -17.62 -12.24 -3.94
N GLN A 195 -17.45 -12.78 -2.74
CA GLN A 195 -18.48 -13.51 -2.01
C GLN A 195 -19.01 -12.66 -0.85
N GLY A 196 -20.33 -12.67 -0.66
CA GLY A 196 -20.99 -11.77 0.28
C GLY A 196 -21.16 -10.36 -0.29
N ALA A 197 -21.63 -9.45 0.55
CA ALA A 197 -21.85 -8.06 0.18
C ALA A 197 -21.41 -7.16 1.33
N VAL A 198 -20.88 -5.99 0.98
CA VAL A 198 -20.65 -4.90 1.94
C VAL A 198 -22.01 -4.54 2.54
N PRO A 199 -22.18 -4.61 3.87
CA PRO A 199 -23.42 -4.20 4.51
C PRO A 199 -23.71 -2.71 4.30
N PRO A 200 -24.99 -2.33 4.21
CA PRO A 200 -25.38 -0.92 4.14
C PRO A 200 -25.06 -0.19 5.45
N ASP A 201 -25.15 1.15 5.41
CA ASP A 201 -25.07 2.04 6.57
C ASP A 201 -23.77 1.90 7.40
N ASN A 202 -22.67 1.49 6.77
CA ASN A 202 -21.40 1.21 7.43
C ASN A 202 -21.52 0.17 8.56
N ALA A 203 -22.44 -0.80 8.45
CA ALA A 203 -22.55 -1.84 9.47
C ALA A 203 -21.27 -2.70 9.52
N PRO A 204 -20.79 -3.10 10.72
CA PRO A 204 -19.52 -3.80 10.85
C PRO A 204 -19.47 -5.15 10.10
N PHE A 205 -18.38 -5.38 9.37
CA PHE A 205 -18.11 -6.63 8.67
C PHE A 205 -16.62 -6.94 8.66
N ASP A 206 -16.30 -8.23 8.63
CA ASP A 206 -14.94 -8.71 8.45
C ASP A 206 -14.73 -9.13 7.00
N LEU A 207 -13.47 -9.08 6.58
CA LEU A 207 -13.07 -9.39 5.21
C LEU A 207 -11.97 -10.43 5.24
N GLU A 208 -12.06 -11.40 4.32
CA GLU A 208 -10.94 -12.21 3.91
C GLU A 208 -10.62 -11.91 2.45
N MET A 209 -9.34 -11.79 2.13
CA MET A 209 -8.88 -11.75 0.75
C MET A 209 -7.83 -12.81 0.53
N ASP A 210 -7.89 -13.47 -0.62
CA ASP A 210 -6.83 -14.35 -1.07
C ASP A 210 -5.95 -13.60 -2.06
N LEU A 211 -4.65 -13.59 -1.79
CA LEU A 211 -3.64 -13.04 -2.68
C LEU A 211 -3.02 -14.19 -3.49
N LEU A 212 -3.00 -14.04 -4.81
CA LEU A 212 -2.21 -14.91 -5.68
C LEU A 212 -0.79 -14.37 -5.76
N ILE A 213 0.19 -15.18 -5.35
CA ILE A 213 1.60 -14.83 -5.43
C ILE A 213 2.11 -15.07 -6.85
N LEU A 214 2.78 -14.07 -7.40
CA LEU A 214 3.21 -13.96 -8.78
C LEU A 214 4.72 -13.73 -8.84
N PRO A 215 5.39 -14.12 -9.95
CA PRO A 215 6.78 -13.74 -10.19
C PRO A 215 6.92 -12.23 -10.21
N ARG A 216 8.10 -11.74 -9.79
CA ARG A 216 8.44 -10.32 -9.90
C ARG A 216 8.32 -9.82 -11.34
N LEU A 217 7.85 -8.59 -11.50
CA LEU A 217 7.89 -7.87 -12.76
C LEU A 217 9.13 -6.98 -12.87
N GLU A 218 9.59 -6.72 -14.09
CA GLU A 218 10.65 -5.75 -14.34
C GLU A 218 10.18 -4.31 -14.10
N GLN A 219 8.91 -4.04 -14.43
CA GLN A 219 8.30 -2.72 -14.33
C GLN A 219 6.86 -2.82 -13.83
N TYR A 220 6.47 -1.80 -13.07
CA TYR A 220 5.13 -1.63 -12.53
C TYR A 220 4.60 -0.25 -12.94
N ALA A 221 3.39 -0.22 -13.50
CA ALA A 221 2.76 1.01 -13.96
C ALA A 221 2.12 1.80 -12.81
N SER A 222 2.21 3.14 -12.88
CA SER A 222 1.45 4.06 -12.03
C SER A 222 0.10 4.35 -12.69
N VAL A 223 -1.00 4.10 -11.97
CA VAL A 223 -2.36 4.33 -12.45
C VAL A 223 -3.21 4.88 -11.31
N GLU A 224 -4.13 5.79 -11.60
CA GLU A 224 -5.15 6.22 -10.64
C GLU A 224 -6.42 5.39 -10.82
N GLN A 225 -6.85 4.70 -9.76
CA GLN A 225 -8.10 3.95 -9.71
C GLN A 225 -8.83 4.20 -8.39
N TYR A 226 -10.13 4.46 -8.46
CA TYR A 226 -11.00 4.66 -7.29
C TYR A 226 -10.43 5.67 -6.26
N GLY A 227 -9.81 6.74 -6.75
CA GLY A 227 -9.22 7.81 -5.95
C GLY A 227 -7.93 7.40 -5.21
N VAL A 228 -7.24 6.37 -5.68
CA VAL A 228 -5.91 5.95 -5.22
C VAL A 228 -4.97 5.99 -6.42
N LEU A 229 -3.89 6.75 -6.34
CA LEU A 229 -2.83 6.79 -7.36
C LEU A 229 -1.70 5.82 -6.96
N SER A 230 -1.54 4.74 -7.72
CA SER A 230 -0.43 3.82 -7.51
C SER A 230 0.91 4.38 -7.98
N ARG A 231 2.02 3.90 -7.41
CA ARG A 231 3.37 4.32 -7.79
C ARG A 231 3.93 3.39 -8.88
N SER A 232 4.80 3.94 -9.73
CA SER A 232 5.57 3.14 -10.67
C SER A 232 6.81 2.53 -9.98
N TRP A 233 7.34 1.47 -10.58
CA TRP A 233 8.66 0.91 -10.23
C TRP A 233 9.35 0.43 -11.51
N GLY A 234 10.67 0.57 -11.59
CA GLY A 234 11.50 0.04 -12.68
C GLY A 234 11.52 0.87 -13.97
N VAL A 235 10.75 1.96 -14.04
CA VAL A 235 10.79 2.92 -15.16
C VAL A 235 11.98 3.87 -15.00
N ASP A 236 12.11 4.49 -13.82
CA ASP A 236 13.16 5.48 -13.51
C ASP A 236 14.21 4.95 -12.52
N ALA A 237 14.02 3.72 -12.01
CA ALA A 237 14.89 3.09 -11.04
C ALA A 237 15.73 1.99 -11.70
N PRO A 238 17.07 2.01 -11.60
CA PRO A 238 17.93 1.01 -12.22
C PRO A 238 17.89 -0.34 -11.48
N THR A 239 17.38 -0.36 -10.26
CA THR A 239 17.35 -1.55 -9.40
C THR A 239 16.00 -2.27 -9.55
N PRO A 240 16.00 -3.53 -10.04
CA PRO A 240 14.80 -4.35 -10.03
C PRO A 240 14.28 -4.52 -8.60
N HIS A 241 12.96 -4.64 -8.47
CA HIS A 241 12.34 -5.07 -7.22
C HIS A 241 12.90 -6.46 -6.81
N ASP A 242 13.27 -6.60 -5.53
CA ASP A 242 13.95 -7.78 -5.01
C ASP A 242 12.99 -8.85 -4.45
N GLY A 243 11.75 -8.46 -4.13
CA GLY A 243 10.66 -9.37 -3.75
C GLY A 243 9.84 -9.92 -4.92
N LEU A 244 8.74 -10.59 -4.59
CA LEU A 244 7.76 -11.12 -5.55
C LEU A 244 6.68 -10.08 -5.91
N SER A 245 5.71 -10.51 -6.69
CA SER A 245 4.49 -9.74 -6.94
C SER A 245 3.28 -10.47 -6.36
N TYR A 246 2.16 -9.77 -6.24
CA TYR A 246 0.87 -10.39 -5.97
C TYR A 246 -0.28 -9.67 -6.66
N GLY A 247 -1.43 -10.31 -6.71
CA GLY A 247 -2.69 -9.64 -7.01
C GLY A 247 -3.85 -10.31 -6.28
N ILE A 248 -4.98 -9.61 -6.18
CA ILE A 248 -6.16 -10.12 -5.47
C ILE A 248 -6.83 -11.20 -6.31
N TYR A 249 -7.03 -12.38 -5.72
CA TYR A 249 -7.61 -13.55 -6.35
C TYR A 249 -9.07 -13.78 -5.95
N GLU A 250 -9.41 -13.54 -4.69
CA GLU A 250 -10.76 -13.72 -4.14
C GLU A 250 -10.98 -12.74 -2.99
N ILE A 251 -12.22 -12.28 -2.82
CA ILE A 251 -12.65 -11.49 -1.65
C ILE A 251 -13.88 -12.17 -1.04
N ARG A 252 -13.87 -12.39 0.28
CA ARG A 252 -15.00 -12.89 1.05
C ARG A 252 -15.38 -11.86 2.12
N ILE A 253 -16.64 -11.48 2.15
CA ILE A 253 -17.19 -10.49 3.09
C ILE A 253 -18.13 -11.19 4.05
N ALA A 254 -17.84 -11.10 5.35
CA ALA A 254 -18.62 -11.70 6.42
C ALA A 254 -19.21 -10.61 7.32
N THR A 255 -20.54 -10.48 7.31
CA THR A 255 -21.25 -9.54 8.19
C THR A 255 -21.09 -9.98 9.64
N ARG A 256 -20.73 -9.07 10.55
CA ARG A 256 -20.68 -9.42 11.97
C ARG A 256 -22.09 -9.55 12.53
N ASP A 257 -22.40 -10.70 13.12
CA ASP A 257 -23.65 -10.86 13.85
C ASP A 257 -23.63 -9.97 15.10
N THR A 258 -24.60 -9.07 15.19
CA THR A 258 -24.75 -8.16 16.32
C THR A 258 -25.70 -8.70 17.39
N SER A 259 -26.36 -9.84 17.14
CA SER A 259 -27.40 -10.40 18.01
C SER A 259 -26.88 -10.91 19.36
N THR A 260 -25.57 -11.20 19.49
CA THR A 260 -24.97 -11.73 20.71
C THR A 260 -24.17 -10.70 21.52
N ARG A 261 -24.11 -9.42 21.10
CA ARG A 261 -23.29 -8.38 21.75
C ARG A 261 -23.64 -8.07 23.21
N ASN A 262 -24.82 -8.47 23.67
CA ASN A 262 -25.29 -8.27 25.06
C ASN A 262 -25.41 -9.57 25.86
N ILE A 263 -24.85 -10.68 25.37
CA ILE A 263 -24.87 -11.95 26.10
C ILE A 263 -23.59 -12.00 26.95
N ASP A 264 -23.76 -12.00 28.27
CA ASP A 264 -22.65 -12.17 29.22
C ASP A 264 -21.90 -13.48 28.91
N GLN A 265 -20.57 -13.48 29.01
CA GLN A 265 -19.74 -14.67 28.73
C GLN A 265 -20.11 -15.89 29.59
N SER A 266 -20.81 -15.70 30.72
CA SER A 266 -21.34 -16.77 31.55
C SER A 266 -22.51 -17.55 30.92
N ASP A 267 -23.23 -16.93 29.98
CA ASP A 267 -24.40 -17.53 29.32
C ASP A 267 -24.04 -18.28 28.02
N GLN A 268 -22.75 -18.29 27.63
CA GLN A 268 -22.27 -19.07 26.48
C GLN A 268 -22.10 -20.57 26.77
N GLN A 269 -22.36 -21.05 27.99
CA GLN A 269 -22.32 -22.48 28.33
C GLN A 269 -23.71 -23.07 28.56
N GLN A 270 -24.40 -23.40 27.47
CA GLN A 270 -25.35 -24.50 27.30
C GLN A 270 -25.90 -24.29 25.89
N ILE A 271 -25.65 -25.15 24.91
CA ILE A 271 -26.30 -26.45 24.76
C ILE A 271 -25.45 -27.25 23.75
N THR A 272 -24.67 -28.22 24.23
CA THR A 272 -24.22 -29.34 23.37
C THR A 272 -25.31 -30.41 23.45
N LEU A 273 -26.34 -30.31 22.62
CA LEU A 273 -27.24 -31.43 22.37
C LEU A 273 -26.49 -32.42 21.48
N LYS A 274 -26.03 -33.52 22.11
CA LYS A 274 -25.68 -34.74 21.39
C LYS A 274 -26.97 -35.33 20.80
N TRP A 275 -26.97 -35.52 19.48
CA TRP A 275 -27.77 -36.54 18.82
C TRP A 275 -26.83 -37.61 18.29
#